data_AF-A0A366ECS8-F1
#
_entry.id   AF-A0A366ECS8-F1
#
_cell.length_a   1.000
_cell.length_b   1.000
_cell.length_c   1.000
_cell.angle_alpha   90.00
_cell.angle_beta   90.00
_cell.angle_gamma   90.00
#
_symmetry.space_group_name_H-M   'P 1'
#
loop_
_entity.id
_entity.type
_entity.pdbx_description
1 polymer ?
#
loop_
_entity_poly.entity_id
_entity_poly.type
_entity_poly.pdbx_seq_one_letter_code
_entity_poly.pdbx_strand_id
1 'polypeptide(L)'
;MQNKAFTFKLSDEGYYELLKNMPYFRKVYFFGNIGLGVITTVLFLYWNHEFQESASTPSPVMFAFISQVMFPALLAFGLSLVVHLVLYFYFRFRIHASLKKSARRLKEKYQPANGEEYKIVFDQDQNAFLLGNRQHGIGQNLKVVSTSRHLLFYDGDGKSQEKFYIPKDGGKEHQEDVACISVYLEKSSAVQYKEKEKDW
;
A
#
# COMPACT_ATOMS: atom_id res chain seq x y z
N MET A 1 -12.28 33.14 9.22
CA MET A 1 -13.13 32.45 8.22
C MET A 1 -13.94 31.36 8.94
N GLN A 2 -14.93 30.71 8.33
CA GLN A 2 -15.72 29.66 9.02
C GLN A 2 -14.95 28.33 9.08
N ASN A 3 -14.89 27.72 10.26
CA ASN A 3 -14.40 26.36 10.45
C ASN A 3 -15.29 25.36 9.69
N LYS A 4 -14.70 24.47 8.91
CA LYS A 4 -15.43 23.44 8.15
C LYS A 4 -15.40 22.12 8.93
N ALA A 5 -16.56 21.52 9.16
CA ALA A 5 -16.68 20.30 9.96
C ALA A 5 -17.18 19.14 9.11
N PHE A 6 -16.41 18.06 9.07
CA PHE A 6 -16.73 16.82 8.38
C PHE A 6 -17.19 15.80 9.41
N THR A 7 -18.40 15.30 9.24
CA THR A 7 -19.00 14.31 10.13
C THR A 7 -19.39 13.10 9.29
N PHE A 8 -18.76 11.94 9.56
CA PHE A 8 -18.96 10.73 8.76
C PHE A 8 -18.64 9.46 9.55
N LYS A 9 -19.10 8.31 9.08
CA LYS A 9 -18.78 7.02 9.69
C LYS A 9 -17.47 6.47 9.14
N LEU A 10 -16.58 5.99 10.02
CA LEU A 10 -15.33 5.37 9.59
C LEU A 10 -15.58 3.97 9.02
N SER A 11 -14.88 3.65 7.94
CA SER A 11 -14.95 2.38 7.23
C SER A 11 -13.59 1.70 7.23
N ASP A 12 -13.61 0.36 7.27
CA ASP A 12 -12.40 -0.45 7.10
C ASP A 12 -11.77 -0.19 5.72
N GLU A 13 -12.59 0.08 4.72
CA GLU A 13 -12.18 0.37 3.34
C GLU A 13 -11.42 1.69 3.23
N GLY A 14 -11.87 2.76 3.89
CA GLY A 14 -11.19 4.06 3.87
C GLY A 14 -9.80 3.98 4.49
N TYR A 15 -9.66 3.31 5.64
CA TYR A 15 -8.34 3.07 6.24
C TYR A 15 -7.49 2.08 5.46
N TYR A 16 -8.10 1.08 4.80
CA TYR A 16 -7.37 0.16 3.93
C TYR A 16 -6.77 0.92 2.74
N GLU A 17 -7.54 1.79 2.09
CA GLU A 17 -7.09 2.62 0.97
C GLU A 17 -6.00 3.61 1.42
N LEU A 18 -6.16 4.20 2.60
CA LEU A 18 -5.13 5.04 3.23
C LEU A 18 -3.81 4.27 3.36
N LEU A 19 -3.83 3.12 4.03
CA LEU A 19 -2.62 2.34 4.27
C LEU A 19 -1.99 1.83 2.97
N LYS A 20 -2.80 1.37 2.01
CA LYS A 20 -2.34 0.92 0.68
C LYS A 20 -1.55 2.02 -0.04
N ASN A 21 -1.94 3.28 0.14
CA ASN A 21 -1.31 4.42 -0.53
C ASN A 21 -0.10 5.01 0.23
N MET A 22 0.13 4.62 1.49
CA MET A 22 1.28 5.10 2.26
C MET A 22 2.62 4.64 1.66
N PRO A 23 3.66 5.49 1.69
CA PRO A 23 5.01 5.15 1.23
C PRO A 23 5.58 3.89 1.90
N TYR A 24 5.33 3.71 3.20
CA TYR A 24 5.76 2.53 3.95
C TYR A 24 5.33 1.23 3.29
N PHE A 25 4.02 1.07 2.98
CA PHE A 25 3.51 -0.16 2.40
C PHE A 25 3.97 -0.34 0.96
N ARG A 26 4.12 0.75 0.18
CA ARG A 26 4.74 0.69 -1.15
C ARG A 26 6.18 0.16 -1.08
N LYS A 27 6.99 0.62 -0.12
CA LYS A 27 8.35 0.11 0.12
C LYS A 27 8.32 -1.37 0.51
N VAL A 28 7.41 -1.78 1.39
CA VAL A 28 7.25 -3.21 1.76
C VAL A 28 6.95 -4.07 0.54
N TYR A 29 6.04 -3.64 -0.35
CA TYR A 29 5.78 -4.35 -1.60
C TYR A 29 7.02 -4.39 -2.50
N PHE A 30 7.70 -3.26 -2.67
CA PHE A 30 8.89 -3.18 -3.52
C PHE A 30 10.02 -4.10 -3.03
N PHE A 31 10.44 -3.96 -1.76
CA PHE A 31 11.48 -4.80 -1.17
C PHE A 31 11.06 -6.26 -1.06
N GLY A 32 9.77 -6.55 -0.85
CA GLY A 32 9.25 -7.91 -0.86
C GLY A 32 9.38 -8.59 -2.22
N ASN A 33 9.07 -7.88 -3.31
CA ASN A 33 9.25 -8.40 -4.68
C ASN A 33 10.72 -8.60 -5.03
N ILE A 34 11.61 -7.68 -4.62
CA ILE A 34 13.06 -7.85 -4.79
C ILE A 34 13.54 -9.09 -4.04
N GLY A 35 13.19 -9.22 -2.76
CA GLY A 35 13.58 -10.37 -1.94
C GLY A 35 13.07 -11.68 -2.52
N LEU A 36 11.83 -11.70 -3.03
CA LEU A 36 11.27 -12.85 -3.72
C LEU A 36 12.08 -13.20 -4.98
N GLY A 37 12.44 -12.20 -5.79
CA GLY A 37 13.28 -12.39 -6.98
C GLY A 37 14.63 -13.03 -6.62
N VAL A 38 15.31 -12.51 -5.59
CA VAL A 38 16.58 -13.06 -5.10
C VAL A 38 16.42 -14.52 -4.65
N ILE A 39 15.40 -14.82 -3.85
CA ILE A 39 15.14 -16.20 -3.39
C ILE A 39 14.92 -17.14 -4.58
N THR A 40 14.11 -16.73 -5.56
CA THR A 40 13.85 -17.52 -6.76
C THR A 40 15.10 -17.74 -7.60
N THR A 41 15.95 -16.73 -7.77
CA THR A 41 17.21 -16.87 -8.50
C THR A 41 18.16 -17.84 -7.80
N VAL A 42 18.27 -17.76 -6.47
CA VAL A 42 19.12 -18.69 -5.69
C VAL A 42 18.61 -20.14 -5.83
N LEU A 43 17.30 -20.35 -5.71
CA LEU A 43 16.69 -21.67 -5.90
C LEU A 43 16.92 -22.23 -7.31
N PHE A 44 16.80 -21.38 -8.33
CA PHE A 44 17.09 -21.78 -9.71
C PHE A 44 18.54 -22.23 -9.88
N LEU A 45 19.50 -21.44 -9.40
CA LEU A 45 20.92 -21.79 -9.51
C LEU A 45 21.23 -23.09 -8.75
N TYR A 46 20.66 -23.24 -7.55
CA TYR A 46 20.79 -24.46 -6.75
C TYR A 46 20.25 -25.70 -7.48
N TRP A 47 18.99 -25.69 -7.91
CA TRP A 47 18.41 -26.84 -8.60
C TRP A 47 19.04 -27.12 -9.96
N ASN A 48 19.45 -26.08 -10.68
CA ASN A 48 20.14 -26.25 -11.96
C ASN A 48 21.48 -26.98 -11.75
N HIS A 49 22.25 -26.62 -10.71
CA HIS A 49 23.48 -27.32 -10.36
C HIS A 49 23.21 -28.80 -10.03
N GLU A 50 22.28 -29.07 -9.11
CA GLU A 50 21.93 -30.44 -8.68
C GLU A 50 21.46 -31.33 -9.84
N PHE A 51 20.60 -30.79 -10.72
CA PHE A 51 20.10 -31.54 -11.87
C PHE A 51 21.17 -31.77 -12.93
N GLN A 52 22.10 -30.84 -13.13
CA GLN A 52 23.21 -31.02 -14.06
C GLN A 52 24.20 -32.09 -13.55
N GLU A 53 24.57 -32.07 -12.27
CA GLU A 53 25.43 -33.12 -11.69
C GLU A 53 24.79 -34.50 -11.82
N SER A 54 23.48 -34.60 -11.58
CA SER A 54 22.70 -35.84 -11.66
C SER A 54 22.57 -36.40 -13.08
N ALA A 55 22.77 -35.59 -14.13
CA ALA A 55 22.56 -35.99 -15.53
C ALA A 55 23.82 -36.58 -16.21
N SER A 56 24.96 -36.61 -15.52
CA SER A 56 26.28 -36.94 -16.07
C SER A 56 26.37 -38.35 -16.67
N THR A 57 26.31 -38.48 -18.00
CA THR A 57 26.47 -39.76 -18.73
C THR A 57 27.23 -39.57 -20.06
N PRO A 58 28.05 -40.53 -20.53
CA PRO A 58 28.71 -40.40 -21.83
C PRO A 58 27.69 -40.64 -22.95
N SER A 59 27.34 -39.60 -23.73
CA SER A 59 26.44 -39.71 -24.89
C SER A 59 26.90 -38.82 -26.06
N PRO A 60 26.37 -39.01 -27.30
CA PRO A 60 26.74 -38.18 -28.46
C PRO A 60 26.53 -36.70 -28.19
N VAL A 61 27.44 -35.83 -28.66
CA VAL A 61 27.53 -34.40 -28.29
C VAL A 61 26.18 -33.66 -28.27
N MET A 62 25.33 -33.85 -29.27
CA MET A 62 24.02 -33.17 -29.34
C MET A 62 22.99 -33.74 -28.35
N PHE A 63 22.97 -35.07 -28.18
CA PHE A 63 22.10 -35.74 -27.21
C PHE A 63 22.56 -35.44 -25.77
N ALA A 64 23.87 -35.36 -25.54
CA ALA A 64 24.47 -34.94 -24.28
C ALA A 64 24.05 -33.52 -23.92
N PHE A 65 24.13 -32.57 -24.85
CA PHE A 65 23.71 -31.19 -24.60
C PHE A 65 22.23 -31.07 -24.21
N ILE A 66 21.33 -31.75 -24.93
CA ILE A 66 19.89 -31.70 -24.64
C ILE A 66 19.58 -32.36 -23.29
N SER A 67 20.12 -33.55 -23.05
CA SER A 67 19.81 -34.34 -21.85
C SER A 67 20.51 -33.84 -20.58
N GLN A 68 21.67 -33.16 -20.69
CA GLN A 68 22.51 -32.80 -19.53
C GLN A 68 22.54 -31.32 -19.24
N VAL A 69 22.20 -30.47 -20.21
CA VAL A 69 22.22 -29.02 -20.03
C VAL A 69 20.81 -28.46 -20.15
N MET A 70 20.14 -28.68 -21.29
CA MET A 70 18.83 -28.06 -21.54
C MET A 70 17.72 -28.62 -20.65
N PHE A 71 17.60 -29.94 -20.56
CA PHE A 71 16.52 -30.56 -19.79
C PHE A 71 16.63 -30.29 -18.28
N PRO A 72 17.81 -30.43 -17.63
CA PRO A 72 18.04 -29.99 -16.25
C PRO A 72 17.71 -28.52 -16.01
N ALA A 73 18.16 -27.62 -16.89
CA ALA A 73 17.88 -26.19 -16.75
C ALA A 73 16.37 -25.88 -16.87
N LEU A 74 15.67 -26.57 -17.78
CA LEU A 74 14.22 -26.42 -17.94
C LEU A 74 13.46 -26.92 -16.69
N LEU A 75 13.88 -28.05 -16.13
CA LEU A 75 13.31 -28.58 -14.88
C LEU A 75 13.56 -27.63 -13.70
N ALA A 76 14.79 -27.15 -13.54
CA ALA A 76 15.15 -26.20 -12.50
C ALA A 76 14.35 -24.89 -12.64
N PHE A 77 14.21 -24.40 -13.87
CA PHE A 77 13.41 -23.21 -14.17
C PHE A 77 11.94 -23.43 -13.83
N GLY A 78 11.35 -24.55 -14.27
CA GLY A 78 9.96 -24.89 -13.99
C GLY A 78 9.68 -24.98 -12.49
N LEU A 79 10.54 -25.66 -11.74
CA LEU A 79 10.42 -25.79 -10.28
C LEU A 79 10.58 -24.43 -9.58
N SER A 80 11.52 -23.60 -10.04
CA SER A 80 11.73 -22.23 -9.55
C SER A 80 10.54 -21.33 -9.78
N LEU A 81 9.91 -21.45 -10.95
CA LEU A 81 8.72 -20.69 -11.29
C LEU A 81 7.53 -21.10 -10.40
N VAL A 82 7.33 -22.40 -10.17
CA VAL A 82 6.27 -22.89 -9.27
C VAL A 82 6.46 -22.34 -7.86
N VAL A 83 7.66 -22.43 -7.30
CA VAL A 83 7.94 -21.90 -5.96
C VAL A 83 7.84 -20.38 -5.92
N HIS A 84 8.28 -19.68 -6.96
CA HIS A 84 8.11 -18.24 -7.09
C HIS A 84 6.63 -17.85 -7.00
N LEU A 85 5.75 -18.52 -7.77
CA LEU A 85 4.32 -18.25 -7.75
C LEU A 85 3.71 -18.52 -6.37
N VAL A 86 4.04 -19.64 -5.73
CA VAL A 86 3.55 -19.97 -4.38
C VAL A 86 3.96 -18.89 -3.38
N LEU A 87 5.24 -18.50 -3.36
CA LEU A 87 5.76 -17.48 -2.46
C LEU A 87 5.17 -16.10 -2.78
N TYR A 88 4.98 -15.76 -4.06
CA TYR A 88 4.35 -14.53 -4.51
C TYR A 88 2.92 -14.41 -3.99
N PHE A 89 2.10 -15.44 -4.20
CA PHE A 89 0.71 -15.47 -3.72
C PHE A 89 0.65 -15.44 -2.20
N TYR A 90 1.51 -16.21 -1.53
CA TYR A 90 1.62 -16.19 -0.07
C TYR A 90 1.96 -14.80 0.46
N PHE A 91 2.99 -14.15 -0.09
CA PHE A 91 3.40 -12.81 0.28
C PHE A 91 2.27 -11.80 0.06
N ARG A 92 1.64 -11.80 -1.12
CA ARG A 92 0.54 -10.90 -1.46
C ARG A 92 -0.64 -11.07 -0.50
N PHE A 93 -1.01 -12.31 -0.20
CA PHE A 93 -2.08 -12.62 0.74
C PHE A 93 -1.75 -12.13 2.16
N ARG A 94 -0.53 -12.37 2.64
CA ARG A 94 -0.07 -11.94 3.97
C ARG A 94 -0.08 -10.42 4.11
N ILE A 95 0.38 -9.68 3.11
CA ILE A 95 0.34 -8.21 3.15
C ILE A 95 -1.11 -7.72 3.12
N HIS A 96 -1.96 -8.27 2.26
CA HIS A 96 -3.37 -7.88 2.18
C HIS A 96 -4.11 -8.12 3.51
N ALA A 97 -3.93 -9.29 4.12
CA ALA A 97 -4.49 -9.61 5.43
C ALA A 97 -3.95 -8.68 6.53
N SER A 98 -2.65 -8.37 6.51
CA SER A 98 -2.02 -7.45 7.46
C SER A 98 -2.54 -6.01 7.33
N LEU A 99 -2.75 -5.55 6.10
CA LEU A 99 -3.37 -4.25 5.80
C LEU A 99 -4.80 -4.19 6.32
N LYS A 100 -5.64 -5.19 6.01
CA LYS A 100 -7.03 -5.26 6.47
C LYS A 100 -7.11 -5.25 8.01
N LYS A 101 -6.27 -6.04 8.68
CA LYS A 101 -6.18 -6.06 10.14
C LYS A 101 -5.73 -4.71 10.71
N SER A 102 -4.78 -4.05 10.06
CA SER A 102 -4.29 -2.74 10.49
C SER A 102 -5.32 -1.63 10.28
N ALA A 103 -6.07 -1.68 9.18
CA ALA A 103 -7.16 -0.76 8.88
C ALA A 103 -8.28 -0.86 9.94
N ARG A 104 -8.68 -2.08 10.28
CA ARG A 104 -9.65 -2.33 11.35
C ARG A 104 -9.18 -1.78 12.70
N ARG A 105 -7.92 -2.03 13.08
CA ARG A 105 -7.34 -1.46 14.32
C ARG A 105 -7.32 0.06 14.34
N LEU A 106 -7.06 0.71 13.19
CA LEU A 106 -7.10 2.17 13.08
C LEU A 106 -8.52 2.69 13.25
N LYS A 107 -9.49 2.06 12.58
CA LYS A 107 -10.91 2.39 12.77
C LYS A 107 -11.32 2.27 14.23
N GLU A 108 -11.06 1.13 14.86
CA GLU A 108 -11.41 0.88 16.27
C GLU A 108 -10.72 1.87 17.23
N LYS A 109 -9.52 2.36 16.87
CA LYS A 109 -8.80 3.39 17.65
C LYS A 109 -9.49 4.76 17.62
N TYR A 110 -10.03 5.17 16.46
CA TYR A 110 -10.63 6.49 16.27
C TYR A 110 -12.15 6.50 16.47
N GLN A 111 -12.79 5.35 16.31
CA GLN A 111 -14.21 5.15 16.50
C GLN A 111 -14.44 3.80 17.23
N PRO A 112 -14.29 3.77 18.56
CA PRO A 112 -14.42 2.55 19.35
C PRO A 112 -15.87 2.02 19.41
N ALA A 113 -16.88 2.90 19.32
CA ALA A 113 -18.28 2.52 19.27
C ALA A 113 -18.80 2.45 17.83
N ASN A 114 -19.34 1.28 17.45
CA ASN A 114 -19.93 1.07 16.14
C ASN A 114 -21.13 2.00 15.94
N GLY A 115 -21.08 2.82 14.89
CA GLY A 115 -22.20 3.66 14.47
C GLY A 115 -22.12 5.13 14.87
N GLU A 116 -21.21 5.51 15.78
CA GLU A 116 -20.94 6.92 16.06
C GLU A 116 -20.39 7.66 14.84
N GLU A 117 -20.68 8.94 14.72
CA GLU A 117 -20.10 9.76 13.67
C GLU A 117 -18.76 10.31 14.12
N TYR A 118 -17.76 10.15 13.26
CA TYR A 118 -16.44 10.71 13.47
C TYR A 118 -16.41 12.14 12.92
N LYS A 119 -15.98 13.09 13.75
CA LYS A 119 -15.91 14.50 13.40
C LYS A 119 -14.47 14.95 13.20
N ILE A 120 -14.20 15.56 12.05
CA ILE A 120 -12.96 16.27 11.74
C ILE A 120 -13.30 17.73 11.51
N VAL A 121 -12.60 18.66 12.16
CA VAL A 121 -12.79 20.09 11.91
C VAL A 121 -11.53 20.64 11.25
N PHE A 122 -11.68 21.30 10.11
CA PHE A 122 -10.63 22.08 9.50
C PHE A 122 -10.70 23.52 10.01
N ASP A 123 -9.69 23.92 10.76
CA ASP A 123 -9.47 25.29 11.21
C ASP A 123 -8.47 25.94 10.25
N GLN A 124 -8.98 26.85 9.42
CA GLN A 124 -8.19 27.54 8.41
C GLN A 124 -7.28 28.59 9.03
N ASP A 125 -7.68 29.21 10.15
CA ASP A 125 -6.90 30.25 10.80
C ASP A 125 -5.65 29.63 11.47
N GLN A 126 -5.79 28.41 12.00
CA GLN A 126 -4.69 27.64 12.58
C GLN A 126 -3.96 26.73 11.58
N ASN A 127 -4.43 26.65 10.33
CA ASN A 127 -3.95 25.68 9.35
C ASN A 127 -3.88 24.26 9.94
N ALA A 128 -4.97 23.77 10.55
CA ALA A 128 -4.94 22.49 11.25
C ALA A 128 -6.25 21.70 11.11
N PHE A 129 -6.13 20.38 11.15
CA PHE A 129 -7.25 19.47 11.32
C PHE A 129 -7.38 19.06 12.79
N LEU A 130 -8.57 19.22 13.35
CA LEU A 130 -8.91 18.78 14.70
C LEU A 130 -9.66 17.46 14.62
N LEU A 131 -9.07 16.42 15.21
CA LEU A 131 -9.52 15.03 15.24
C LEU A 131 -9.83 14.63 16.69
N GLY A 132 -11.06 14.87 17.14
CA GLY A 132 -11.41 14.77 18.56
C GLY A 132 -10.56 15.74 19.40
N ASN A 133 -9.81 15.21 20.38
CA ASN A 133 -8.90 16.01 21.22
C ASN A 133 -7.49 16.19 20.61
N ARG A 134 -7.26 15.71 19.38
CA ARG A 134 -5.95 15.81 18.72
C ARG A 134 -5.99 16.91 17.67
N GLN A 135 -4.95 17.73 17.64
CA GLN A 135 -4.73 18.69 16.57
C GLN A 135 -3.65 18.16 15.64
N HIS A 136 -3.88 18.24 14.33
CA HIS A 136 -2.94 17.87 13.28
C HIS A 136 -2.68 19.12 12.45
N GLY A 137 -1.55 19.77 12.71
CA GLY A 137 -1.13 20.93 11.92
C GLY A 137 -0.85 20.55 10.47
N ILE A 138 -1.28 21.39 9.54
CA ILE A 138 -0.89 21.37 8.14
C ILE A 138 0.51 21.98 8.07
N GLY A 139 1.53 21.13 8.18
CA GLY A 139 2.94 21.51 8.03
C GLY A 139 3.59 20.88 6.81
N GLN A 140 4.87 21.23 6.57
CA GLN A 140 5.66 20.83 5.38
C GLN A 140 5.72 19.32 5.10
N ASN A 141 5.46 18.47 6.09
CA ASN A 141 5.56 17.02 5.98
C ASN A 141 4.20 16.33 5.77
N LEU A 142 3.09 17.08 5.76
CA LEU A 142 1.78 16.53 5.48
C LEU A 142 1.70 16.13 4.01
N LYS A 143 1.43 14.84 3.77
CA LYS A 143 1.19 14.29 2.44
C LYS A 143 -0.30 14.06 2.28
N VAL A 144 -0.82 14.55 1.17
CA VAL A 144 -2.23 14.41 0.81
C VAL A 144 -2.33 13.67 -0.51
N VAL A 145 -3.00 12.52 -0.48
CA VAL A 145 -3.30 11.76 -1.69
C VAL A 145 -4.79 11.81 -1.93
N SER A 146 -5.17 12.41 -3.05
CA SER A 146 -6.55 12.53 -3.49
C SER A 146 -6.87 11.34 -4.40
N THR A 147 -7.80 10.48 -3.99
CA THR A 147 -8.29 9.35 -4.79
C THR A 147 -9.71 9.63 -5.28
N SER A 148 -10.30 8.72 -6.06
CA SER A 148 -11.69 8.89 -6.52
C SER A 148 -12.71 8.91 -5.38
N ARG A 149 -12.40 8.30 -4.23
CA ARG A 149 -13.33 8.15 -3.09
C ARG A 149 -12.92 8.93 -1.85
N HIS A 150 -11.63 9.17 -1.63
CA HIS A 150 -11.14 9.71 -0.37
C HIS A 150 -10.04 10.76 -0.59
N LEU A 151 -9.94 11.71 0.34
CA LEU A 151 -8.71 12.46 0.60
C LEU A 151 -7.96 11.75 1.72
N LEU A 152 -6.73 11.31 1.44
CA LEU A 152 -5.91 10.52 2.36
C LEU A 152 -4.81 11.41 2.94
N PHE A 153 -4.73 11.50 4.26
CA PHE A 153 -3.78 12.33 4.98
C PHE A 153 -2.84 11.47 5.80
N TYR A 154 -1.55 11.75 5.69
CA TYR A 154 -0.54 11.17 6.56
C TYR A 154 0.67 12.09 6.65
N ASP A 155 1.23 12.22 7.84
CA ASP A 155 2.51 12.90 8.05
C ASP A 155 3.64 11.91 7.74
N GLY A 156 4.62 12.30 6.91
CA GLY A 156 5.85 11.55 6.60
C GLY A 156 5.72 10.17 5.89
N ASP A 157 6.77 9.34 6.03
CA ASP A 157 6.98 8.08 5.30
C ASP A 157 6.89 6.79 6.15
N GLY A 158 6.72 6.93 7.47
CA GLY A 158 6.81 5.86 8.45
C GLY A 158 5.49 5.17 8.80
N LYS A 159 5.57 4.08 9.56
CA LYS A 159 4.40 3.27 9.97
C LYS A 159 3.56 3.93 11.08
N SER A 160 4.21 4.64 12.00
CA SER A 160 3.62 5.14 13.26
C SER A 160 3.06 6.56 13.19
N GLN A 161 2.98 7.13 12.00
CA GLN A 161 2.61 8.54 11.87
C GLN A 161 1.10 8.74 11.91
N GLU A 162 0.74 9.96 12.29
CA GLU A 162 -0.63 10.45 12.32
C GLU A 162 -1.22 10.39 10.92
N LYS A 163 -2.42 9.82 10.82
CA LYS A 163 -3.05 9.51 9.54
C LYS A 163 -4.55 9.37 9.70
N PHE A 164 -5.25 9.93 8.73
CA PHE A 164 -6.70 9.95 8.68
C PHE A 164 -7.14 10.16 7.23
N TYR A 165 -8.42 9.98 6.96
CA TYR A 165 -8.97 10.25 5.65
C TYR A 165 -10.27 11.05 5.79
N ILE A 166 -10.64 11.72 4.72
CA ILE A 166 -11.95 12.37 4.56
C ILE A 166 -12.62 11.73 3.34
N PRO A 167 -13.80 11.11 3.47
CA PRO A 167 -14.56 10.62 2.32
C PRO A 167 -15.01 11.77 1.43
N LYS A 168 -15.02 11.56 0.12
CA LYS A 168 -15.52 12.55 -0.85
C LYS A 168 -17.02 12.44 -1.08
N ASP A 169 -17.60 11.29 -0.79
CA ASP A 169 -19.04 11.06 -0.78
C ASP A 169 -19.69 11.63 0.49
N GLY A 170 -20.97 12.01 0.38
CA GLY A 170 -21.72 12.67 1.44
C GLY A 170 -22.81 13.58 0.89
N GLY A 171 -23.45 14.35 1.78
CA GLY A 171 -24.41 15.38 1.40
C GLY A 171 -23.78 16.52 0.61
N LYS A 172 -24.62 17.39 0.03
CA LYS A 172 -24.16 18.49 -0.83
C LYS A 172 -23.17 19.43 -0.13
N GLU A 173 -23.46 19.81 1.12
CA GLU A 173 -22.59 20.66 1.95
C GLU A 173 -21.22 19.99 2.20
N HIS A 174 -21.21 18.71 2.52
CA HIS A 174 -19.96 17.95 2.70
C HIS A 174 -19.11 17.92 1.43
N GLN A 175 -19.73 17.72 0.27
CA GLN A 175 -19.02 17.72 -1.02
C GLN A 175 -18.46 19.10 -1.36
N GLU A 176 -19.22 20.17 -1.10
CA GLU A 176 -18.77 21.55 -1.27
C GLU A 176 -17.59 21.88 -0.34
N ASP A 177 -17.63 21.42 0.91
CA ASP A 177 -16.55 21.57 1.88
C ASP A 177 -15.28 20.80 1.47
N VAL A 178 -15.43 19.55 1.00
CA VAL A 178 -14.31 18.75 0.49
C VAL A 178 -13.69 19.39 -0.74
N ALA A 179 -14.49 19.91 -1.67
CA ALA A 179 -14.00 20.62 -2.85
C ALA A 179 -13.22 21.88 -2.44
N CYS A 180 -13.75 22.66 -1.49
CA CYS A 180 -13.08 23.84 -0.96
C CYS A 180 -11.71 23.52 -0.34
N ILE A 181 -11.64 22.49 0.50
CA ILE A 181 -10.37 22.07 1.12
C ILE A 181 -9.41 21.50 0.08
N SER A 182 -9.89 20.74 -0.91
CA SER A 182 -9.04 20.20 -1.96
C SER A 182 -8.31 21.32 -2.71
N VAL A 183 -9.05 22.36 -3.10
CA VAL A 183 -8.48 23.56 -3.75
C VAL A 183 -7.51 24.29 -2.84
N TYR A 184 -7.81 24.38 -1.54
CA TYR A 184 -6.91 24.99 -0.56
C TYR A 184 -5.59 24.23 -0.43
N LEU A 185 -5.65 22.91 -0.30
CA LEU A 185 -4.48 22.04 -0.14
C LEU A 185 -3.62 22.00 -1.41
N GLU A 186 -4.24 21.99 -2.58
CA GLU A 186 -3.55 22.03 -3.87
C GLU A 186 -2.75 23.33 -4.06
N LYS A 187 -3.31 24.46 -3.61
CA LYS A 187 -2.65 25.77 -3.69
C LYS A 187 -1.61 26.00 -2.58
N SER A 188 -1.62 25.19 -1.53
CA SER A 188 -0.72 25.35 -0.40
C SER A 188 0.66 24.76 -0.70
N SER A 189 1.69 25.61 -0.68
CA SER A 189 3.09 25.17 -0.84
C SER A 189 3.60 24.32 0.33
N ALA A 190 2.88 24.30 1.44
CA ALA A 190 3.22 23.53 2.63
C ALA A 190 2.80 22.05 2.55
N VAL A 191 2.08 21.63 1.50
CA VAL A 191 1.51 20.28 1.42
C VAL A 191 2.00 19.57 0.15
N GLN A 192 2.40 18.31 0.29
CA GLN A 192 2.64 17.46 -0.87
C GLN A 192 1.31 16.86 -1.32
N TYR A 193 0.62 17.57 -2.22
CA TYR A 193 -0.64 17.11 -2.82
C TYR A 193 -0.37 16.26 -4.06
N LYS A 194 -0.97 15.07 -4.11
CA LYS A 194 -0.94 14.19 -5.28
C LYS A 194 -2.34 13.68 -5.62
N GLU A 195 -2.78 13.97 -6.82
CA GLU A 195 -3.98 13.36 -7.39
C GLU A 195 -3.64 11.98 -7.97
N LYS A 196 -4.46 10.99 -7.67
CA LYS A 196 -4.44 9.66 -8.28
C LYS A 196 -5.71 9.49 -9.10
N GLU A 197 -5.57 9.55 -10.42
CA GLU A 197 -6.59 9.03 -11.31
C GLU A 197 -6.75 7.52 -11.10
N LYS A 198 -8.02 7.06 -11.16
CA LYS A 198 -8.51 5.71 -10.85
C LYS A 198 -7.44 4.60 -10.87
N ASP A 199 -7.22 3.96 -9.73
CA ASP A 199 -6.57 2.64 -9.67
C ASP A 199 -7.45 1.67 -10.50
N TRP A 200 -6.98 1.23 -11.67
CA TRP A 200 -7.54 0.10 -12.44
C TRP A 200 -7.16 -1.23 -11.77
#